data_AF-A0A839FEI9-F1
#
_entry.id   AF-A0A839FEI9-F1
#
_cell.length_a   1.000
_cell.length_b   1.000
_cell.length_c   1.000
_cell.angle_alpha   90.00
_cell.angle_beta   90.00
_cell.angle_gamma   90.00
#
_symmetry.space_group_name_H-M   'P 1'
#
loop_
_entity.id
_entity.type
_entity.pdbx_description
1 polymer ?
#
loop_
_entity_poly.entity_id
_entity_poly.type
_entity_poly.pdbx_seq_one_letter_code
_entity_poly.pdbx_strand_id
1 'polypeptide(L)'
;MSVKVLTANRLTDGEAVWLGANGEWLDHIDGALVARHAEAAAALEEAGKAAIKSNLVIDVNVIDVEERGEHLYPVRLRERIRQLGPTVRLDLGKQADKPAANAA
;
A
#
# COMPACT_ATOMS: atom_id res chain seq x y z
N MET A 1 -14.66 -1.99 -10.51
CA MET A 1 -13.53 -2.57 -11.29
C MET A 1 -12.32 -2.52 -10.39
N SER A 2 -11.53 -3.58 -10.27
CA SER A 2 -10.32 -3.57 -9.45
C SER A 2 -9.13 -3.06 -10.26
N VAL A 3 -8.28 -2.27 -9.61
CA VAL A 3 -6.98 -1.82 -10.13
C VAL A 3 -5.88 -2.44 -9.28
N LYS A 4 -4.63 -2.37 -9.74
CA LYS A 4 -3.51 -2.98 -9.03
C LYS A 4 -2.56 -1.94 -8.46
N VAL A 5 -1.97 -2.23 -7.32
CA VAL A 5 -0.89 -1.43 -6.69
C VAL A 5 0.17 -2.37 -6.12
N LEU A 6 1.36 -1.84 -5.87
CA LEU A 6 2.47 -2.58 -5.26
C LEU A 6 2.57 -2.27 -3.77
N THR A 7 2.62 -3.31 -2.95
CA THR A 7 2.89 -3.20 -1.50
C THR A 7 4.09 -4.04 -1.10
N ALA A 8 4.77 -3.64 -0.03
CA ALA A 8 5.88 -4.37 0.55
C ALA A 8 6.07 -4.00 2.03
N ASN A 9 6.97 -4.67 2.74
CA ASN A 9 7.47 -4.24 4.05
C ASN A 9 8.85 -3.61 3.86
N ARG A 10 9.04 -2.41 4.39
CA ARG A 10 10.35 -1.74 4.40
C ARG A 10 11.33 -2.52 5.26
N LEU A 11 12.53 -2.76 4.75
CA LEU A 11 13.48 -3.67 5.40
C LEU A 11 13.97 -3.15 6.75
N THR A 12 14.09 -1.84 6.92
CA THR A 12 14.71 -1.21 8.10
C THR A 12 13.87 -1.29 9.35
N ASP A 13 12.54 -1.22 9.23
CA ASP A 13 11.60 -1.11 10.35
C ASP A 13 10.37 -2.02 10.23
N GLY A 14 10.23 -2.75 9.12
CA GLY A 14 9.10 -3.63 8.87
C GLY A 14 7.81 -2.91 8.46
N GLU A 15 7.85 -1.59 8.28
CA GLU A 15 6.67 -0.78 7.98
C GLU A 15 6.01 -1.22 6.67
N ALA A 16 4.67 -1.29 6.65
CA ALA A 16 3.96 -1.59 5.42
C ALA A 16 3.98 -0.36 4.51
N VAL A 17 4.56 -0.53 3.32
CA VAL A 17 4.75 0.54 2.34
C VAL A 17 4.10 0.24 0.99
N TRP A 18 3.91 1.29 0.21
CA TRP A 18 3.22 1.31 -1.08
C TRP A 18 4.05 2.11 -2.09
N LEU A 19 4.23 1.59 -3.30
CA LEU A 19 5.03 2.30 -4.30
C LEU A 19 4.24 3.48 -4.87
N GLY A 20 4.76 4.70 -4.73
CA GLY A 20 4.19 5.93 -5.27
C GLY A 20 4.54 6.15 -6.75
N ALA A 21 3.82 7.07 -7.41
CA ALA A 21 4.03 7.40 -8.83
C ALA A 21 5.40 8.05 -9.12
N ASN A 22 6.03 8.63 -8.10
CA ASN A 22 7.39 9.17 -8.16
C ASN A 22 8.48 8.10 -7.95
N GLY A 23 8.11 6.83 -7.72
CA GLY A 23 9.03 5.74 -7.43
C GLY A 23 9.47 5.63 -5.97
N GLU A 24 8.95 6.48 -5.09
CA GLU A 24 9.24 6.42 -3.66
C GLU A 24 8.29 5.45 -2.94
N TRP A 25 8.73 4.92 -1.80
CA TRP A 25 7.90 4.06 -0.94
C TRP A 25 7.16 4.90 0.09
N LEU A 26 5.83 4.95 -0.04
CA LEU A 26 4.92 5.66 0.85
C LEU A 26 4.47 4.75 1.98
N ASP A 27 4.22 5.29 3.18
CA ASP A 27 3.62 4.58 4.31
C ASP A 27 2.09 4.45 4.22
N HIS A 28 1.46 5.25 3.36
CA HIS A 28 0.03 5.19 3.07
C HIS A 28 -0.25 4.74 1.64
N ILE A 29 -1.39 4.07 1.45
CA ILE A 29 -1.83 3.60 0.13
C ILE A 29 -2.34 4.76 -0.74
N ASP A 30 -2.88 5.81 -0.12
CA ASP A 30 -3.36 6.99 -0.81
C ASP A 30 -2.13 7.68 -1.44
N GLY A 31 -2.08 7.75 -2.77
CA GLY A 31 -0.89 8.21 -3.53
C GLY A 31 -0.05 7.08 -4.16
N ALA A 32 -0.39 5.82 -3.93
CA ALA A 32 0.24 4.69 -4.60
C ALA A 32 0.04 4.76 -6.13
N LEU A 33 1.05 4.28 -6.86
CA LEU A 33 1.00 4.12 -8.31
C LEU A 33 -0.03 3.05 -8.68
N VAL A 34 -1.10 3.48 -9.37
CA VAL A 34 -2.18 2.61 -9.80
C VAL A 34 -1.90 2.04 -11.19
N ALA A 35 -1.76 0.72 -11.26
CA ALA A 35 -1.69 -0.03 -12.51
C ALA A 35 -3.10 -0.34 -13.03
N ARG A 36 -3.45 0.28 -14.16
CA ARG A 36 -4.77 0.13 -14.82
C ARG A 36 -4.78 -0.86 -15.98
N HIS A 37 -3.61 -1.33 -16.43
CA HIS A 37 -3.45 -2.25 -17.54
C HIS A 37 -2.27 -3.21 -17.28
N ALA A 38 -2.12 -4.24 -18.12
CA ALA A 38 -1.21 -5.35 -17.89
C ALA A 38 0.27 -4.91 -17.86
N GLU A 39 0.66 -3.99 -18.73
CA GLU A 39 2.02 -3.47 -18.82
C GLU A 39 2.39 -2.67 -17.57
N ALA A 40 1.45 -1.90 -17.02
CA ALA A 40 1.67 -1.20 -15.76
C ALA A 40 1.81 -2.17 -14.59
N ALA A 41 1.05 -3.27 -14.57
CA ALA A 41 1.18 -4.29 -13.54
C ALA A 41 2.55 -5.00 -13.63
N ALA A 42 3.01 -5.32 -14.84
CA ALA A 42 4.35 -5.86 -15.06
C ALA A 42 5.45 -4.88 -14.63
N ALA A 43 5.29 -3.58 -14.88
CA ALA A 43 6.23 -2.56 -14.42
C ALA A 43 6.31 -2.50 -12.88
N LEU A 44 5.19 -2.68 -12.17
CA LEU A 44 5.19 -2.79 -10.71
C LEU A 44 5.95 -4.03 -10.23
N GLU A 45 5.80 -5.17 -10.90
CA GLU A 45 6.56 -6.39 -10.55
C GLU A 45 8.07 -6.18 -10.71
N GLU A 46 8.50 -5.54 -11.80
CA GLU A 46 9.92 -5.24 -12.04
C GLU A 46 10.47 -4.23 -11.02
N ALA A 47 9.72 -3.18 -10.70
CA ALA A 47 10.09 -2.23 -9.64
C ALA A 47 10.24 -2.94 -8.28
N GLY A 48 9.34 -3.88 -7.99
CA GLY A 48 9.40 -4.74 -6.82
C GLY A 48 10.66 -5.60 -6.74
N LYS A 49 11.02 -6.28 -7.83
CA LYS A 49 12.25 -7.09 -7.93
C LYS A 49 13.50 -6.24 -7.73
N ALA A 50 13.54 -5.05 -8.35
CA ALA A 50 14.66 -4.13 -8.19
C ALA A 50 14.81 -3.68 -6.73
N ALA A 51 13.71 -3.33 -6.06
CA ALA A 51 13.73 -2.90 -4.67
C ALA A 51 14.18 -4.01 -3.69
N ILE A 52 13.80 -5.28 -3.94
CA ILE A 52 14.33 -6.44 -3.20
C ILE A 52 15.84 -6.55 -3.41
N LYS A 53 16.32 -6.49 -4.66
CA LYS A 53 17.75 -6.60 -4.99
C LYS A 53 18.58 -5.49 -4.34
N SER A 54 17.98 -4.31 -4.17
CA SER A 54 18.58 -3.17 -3.48
C SER A 54 18.41 -3.19 -1.95
N ASN A 55 17.86 -4.26 -1.38
CA ASN A 55 17.61 -4.41 0.06
C ASN A 55 16.75 -3.28 0.66
N LEU A 56 15.80 -2.74 -0.10
CA LEU A 56 14.91 -1.69 0.39
C LEU A 56 13.67 -2.28 1.08
N VAL A 57 13.16 -3.39 0.55
CA VAL A 57 11.88 -3.98 0.95
C VAL A 57 11.89 -5.52 0.88
N ILE A 58 10.93 -6.13 1.57
CA ILE A 58 10.62 -7.58 1.55
C ILE A 58 9.10 -7.79 1.42
N ASP A 59 8.67 -9.04 1.20
CA ASP A 59 7.25 -9.40 1.00
C ASP A 59 6.53 -8.51 -0.02
N VAL A 60 7.17 -8.34 -1.19
CA VAL A 60 6.65 -7.52 -2.28
C VAL A 60 5.48 -8.23 -2.95
N ASN A 61 4.36 -7.53 -3.14
CA ASN A 61 3.16 -8.07 -3.75
C ASN A 61 2.41 -7.04 -4.57
N VAL A 62 2.01 -7.41 -5.79
CA VAL A 62 1.04 -6.65 -6.59
C VAL A 62 -0.36 -7.12 -6.21
N ILE A 63 -1.16 -6.23 -5.64
CA ILE A 63 -2.47 -6.56 -5.07
C ILE A 63 -3.60 -5.86 -5.80
N ASP A 64 -4.79 -6.45 -5.75
CA ASP A 64 -6.02 -5.82 -6.23
C ASP A 64 -6.61 -4.87 -5.17
N VAL A 65 -7.00 -3.68 -5.62
CA VAL A 65 -7.65 -2.64 -4.82
C VAL A 65 -8.87 -2.08 -5.56
N GLU A 66 -9.83 -1.61 -4.79
CA GLU A 66 -11.00 -0.89 -5.27
C GLU A 66 -10.78 0.61 -5.09
N GLU A 67 -11.13 1.40 -6.11
CA GLU A 67 -11.20 2.86 -5.99
C GLU A 67 -12.54 3.24 -5.38
N ARG A 68 -12.52 3.86 -4.20
CA ARG A 68 -13.70 4.29 -3.45
C ARG A 68 -13.62 5.80 -3.21
N GLY A 69 -14.12 6.58 -4.17
CA GLY A 69 -13.95 8.04 -4.16
C GLY A 69 -12.47 8.40 -4.33
N GLU A 70 -11.92 9.16 -3.39
CA GLU A 70 -10.51 9.57 -3.39
C GLU A 70 -9.57 8.53 -2.74
N HIS A 71 -10.13 7.44 -2.21
CA HIS A 71 -9.36 6.44 -1.45
C HIS A 71 -9.19 5.12 -2.20
N LEU A 72 -8.04 4.50 -1.98
CA LEU A 72 -7.78 3.13 -2.41
C LEU A 72 -8.11 2.14 -1.28
N TYR A 73 -8.89 1.12 -1.63
CA TYR A 73 -9.37 0.13 -0.67
C TYR A 73 -8.90 -1.29 -1.05
N PRO A 74 -7.98 -1.90 -0.29
CA PRO A 74 -7.53 -3.26 -0.55
C PRO A 74 -8.64 -4.31 -0.46
N VAL A 75 -8.72 -5.17 -1.47
CA VAL A 75 -9.72 -6.24 -1.56
C VAL A 75 -9.50 -7.29 -0.47
N ARG A 76 -8.24 -7.62 -0.17
CA ARG A 76 -7.86 -8.64 0.80
C ARG A 76 -7.70 -8.05 2.21
N LEU A 77 -8.10 -8.82 3.23
CA LEU A 77 -8.10 -8.38 4.63
C LEU A 77 -6.69 -8.10 5.17
N ARG A 78 -5.71 -8.94 4.80
CA ARG A 78 -4.32 -8.80 5.24
C ARG A 78 -3.78 -7.41 4.91
N GLU A 79 -4.05 -6.94 3.70
CA GLU A 79 -3.60 -5.65 3.19
C GLU A 79 -4.37 -4.48 3.81
N ARG A 80 -5.64 -4.68 4.19
CA ARG A 80 -6.37 -3.69 5.02
C ARG A 80 -5.74 -3.51 6.39
N ILE A 81 -5.34 -4.61 7.05
CA ILE A 81 -4.63 -4.57 8.33
C ILE A 81 -3.27 -3.88 8.17
N ARG A 82 -2.56 -4.11 7.06
CA ARG A 82 -1.30 -3.40 6.75
C ARG A 82 -1.49 -1.90 6.49
N GLN A 83 -2.60 -1.51 5.87
CA GLN A 83 -2.94 -0.11 5.59
C GLN A 83 -3.35 0.63 6.86
N LEU A 84 -4.16 0.01 7.72
CA LEU A 84 -4.84 0.67 8.83
C LEU A 84 -4.22 0.36 10.18
N GLY A 85 -3.87 -0.91 10.42
CA GLY A 85 -3.33 -1.42 11.68
C GLY A 85 -4.20 -2.52 12.30
N PRO A 86 -3.98 -2.83 13.59
CA PRO A 86 -4.71 -3.89 14.30
C PRO A 86 -6.22 -3.64 14.35
N THR A 87 -7.01 -4.70 14.24
CA THR A 87 -8.49 -4.62 14.30
C THR A 87 -9.05 -4.61 15.72
N VAL A 88 -8.26 -5.00 16.72
CA VAL A 88 -8.68 -5.09 18.13
C VAL A 88 -8.31 -3.84 18.93
N ARG A 89 -7.21 -3.17 18.57
CA ARG A 89 -6.70 -1.96 19.21
C ARG A 89 -6.57 -0.86 18.18
N LEU A 90 -7.69 -0.22 17.88
CA LEU A 90 -7.78 0.79 16.82
C LEU A 90 -6.90 2.01 17.10
N ASP A 91 -6.60 2.25 18.38
CA ASP A 91 -5.74 3.30 18.91
C ASP A 91 -4.23 3.11 18.66
N LEU A 92 -3.80 1.95 18.16
CA LEU A 92 -2.38 1.63 17.95
C LEU A 92 -1.94 1.56 16.48
N GLY A 93 -2.88 1.72 15.53
CA GLY A 93 -2.59 1.63 14.10
C GLY A 93 -2.45 2.99 13.42
N LYS A 94 -2.08 3.00 12.14
CA LYS A 94 -2.11 4.18 11.25
C LYS A 94 -3.46 4.90 11.23
N GLN A 95 -4.54 4.15 11.46
CA GLN A 95 -5.89 4.68 11.60
C GLN A 95 -6.06 5.62 12.82
N ALA A 96 -5.18 5.56 13.82
CA ALA A 96 -5.17 6.43 14.99
C ALA A 96 -4.47 7.77 14.72
N ASP A 97 -3.50 7.78 13.81
CA ASP A 97 -2.73 8.98 13.43
C ASP A 97 -3.52 9.94 12.54
N LYS A 98 -4.57 9.44 11.86
CA LYS A 98 -5.51 10.31 11.14
C LYS A 98 -6.44 10.99 12.16
N PRO A 99 -6.43 12.34 12.28
CA PRO A 99 -7.45 13.02 13.06
C PRO A 99 -8.80 12.65 12.47
N ALA A 100 -9.76 12.29 13.33
CA ALA A 100 -11.12 11.96 12.91
C ALA A 100 -11.63 13.10 12.02
N ALA A 101 -11.81 12.81 10.73
CA ALA A 101 -12.38 13.76 9.80
C ALA A 101 -13.83 14.02 10.23
N ASN A 102 -14.00 15.10 10.99
CA ASN A 102 -15.25 15.72 11.42
C ASN A 102 -16.29 14.79 12.06
N ALA A 103 -16.25 14.71 13.39
CA ALA A 103 -17.49 14.64 14.17
C ALA A 103 -18.15 16.03 14.10
N ALA A 104 -18.98 16.25 13.07
CA ALA A 104 -19.88 17.39 12.95
C ALA A 104 -21.29 16.87 12.63
#